data_AF-A0A329B7W8-F1
#
_entry.id   AF-A0A329B7W8-F1
#
_cell.length_a   1.000
_cell.length_b   1.000
_cell.length_c   1.000
_cell.angle_alpha   90.00
_cell.angle_beta   90.00
_cell.angle_gamma   90.00
#
_symmetry.space_group_name_H-M   'P 1'
#
loop_
_entity.id
_entity.type
_entity.pdbx_description
1 polymer ?
#
loop_
_entity_poly.entity_id
_entity_poly.type
_entity_poly.pdbx_seq_one_letter_code
_entity_poly.pdbx_strand_id
1 'polypeptide(L)'
;MNEHLFLLINAAPGLNGIPLLLSLFLARYAGYLVPLLMAVIWMREGTEGRRDLLQMLYAMAISMLIAHLVRLSFPHPRPFVLHLGQQYLAHGPSSSLPSSHTTFVWSIAGAAFFTRRLAIFGFPLLTLGLLVGWSRVYLGVHFPFDIAAALPVSIAGAFLAWKCRTWSDLRISSRVLRIYDSAVRV
;
A
#
# COMPACT_ATOMS: atom_id res chain seq x y z
N MET A 1 23.13 -10.30 -2.55
CA MET A 1 22.00 -10.40 -3.50
C MET A 1 21.12 -9.15 -3.49
N ASN A 2 20.48 -8.78 -2.36
CA ASN A 2 19.57 -7.63 -2.28
C ASN A 2 20.23 -6.28 -2.63
N GLU A 3 21.44 -6.02 -2.13
CA GLU A 3 22.23 -4.81 -2.46
C GLU A 3 22.62 -4.75 -3.95
N HIS A 4 23.03 -5.88 -4.53
CA HIS A 4 23.35 -5.95 -5.95
C HIS A 4 22.13 -5.63 -6.82
N LEU A 5 20.97 -6.21 -6.50
CA LEU A 5 19.71 -5.89 -7.18
C LEU A 5 19.32 -4.42 -6.99
N PHE A 6 19.57 -3.86 -5.81
CA PHE A 6 19.38 -2.44 -5.58
C PHE A 6 20.26 -1.60 -6.49
N LEU A 7 21.57 -1.88 -6.58
CA LEU A 7 22.50 -1.12 -7.43
C LEU A 7 22.16 -1.23 -8.93
N LEU A 8 21.56 -2.34 -9.37
CA LEU A 8 21.07 -2.48 -10.74
C LEU A 8 19.84 -1.62 -11.05
N ILE A 9 19.02 -1.33 -10.04
CA ILE A 9 17.76 -0.59 -10.21
C ILE A 9 17.92 0.88 -9.84
N ASN A 10 18.71 1.20 -8.82
CA ASN A 10 18.89 2.56 -8.31
C ASN A 10 19.40 3.49 -9.41
N ALA A 11 18.86 4.70 -9.44
CA ALA A 11 19.19 5.66 -10.46
C ALA A 11 20.68 6.03 -10.43
N ALA A 12 21.29 6.14 -11.62
CA ALA A 12 22.65 6.58 -11.77
C ALA A 12 22.86 8.02 -11.24
N PRO A 13 24.10 8.41 -10.91
CA PRO A 13 24.43 9.80 -10.56
C PRO A 13 24.01 10.78 -11.66
N GLY A 14 23.49 11.94 -11.26
CA GLY A 14 23.08 13.00 -12.19
C GLY A 14 21.67 12.87 -12.75
N LEU A 15 20.81 11.98 -12.21
CA LEU A 15 19.41 11.87 -12.60
C LEU A 15 18.70 13.23 -12.49
N ASN A 16 18.09 13.68 -13.58
CA ASN A 16 17.39 14.97 -13.66
C ASN A 16 16.22 14.90 -14.65
N GLY A 17 15.50 16.02 -14.81
CA GLY A 17 14.44 16.16 -15.82
C GLY A 17 13.23 15.24 -15.61
N ILE A 18 12.63 14.83 -16.72
CA ILE A 18 11.37 14.06 -16.74
C ILE A 18 11.47 12.72 -15.96
N PRO A 19 12.53 11.89 -16.13
CA PRO A 19 12.63 10.63 -15.38
C PRO A 19 12.65 10.82 -13.86
N LEU A 20 13.32 11.88 -13.37
CA LEU A 20 13.31 12.23 -11.94
C LEU A 20 11.90 12.64 -11.50
N LEU A 21 11.26 13.55 -12.23
CA LEU A 21 9.92 14.05 -11.90
C LEU A 21 8.87 12.93 -11.87
N LEU A 22 8.87 12.05 -12.87
CA LEU A 22 7.96 10.90 -12.94
C LEU A 22 8.19 9.94 -11.77
N SER A 23 9.45 9.61 -11.47
CA SER A 23 9.78 8.71 -10.36
C SER A 23 9.38 9.32 -9.02
N LEU A 24 9.63 10.62 -8.81
CA LEU A 24 9.19 11.33 -7.62
C LEU A 24 7.66 11.36 -7.50
N PHE A 25 6.96 11.57 -8.63
CA PHE A 25 5.51 11.55 -8.67
C PHE A 25 4.95 10.18 -8.27
N LEU A 26 5.48 9.11 -8.85
CA LEU A 26 5.08 7.74 -8.50
C LEU A 26 5.35 7.43 -7.02
N ALA A 27 6.54 7.80 -6.53
CA ALA A 27 6.97 7.50 -5.17
C ALA A 27 6.23 8.27 -4.08
N ARG A 28 5.77 9.49 -4.38
CA ARG A 28 5.12 10.40 -3.41
C ARG A 28 3.61 10.45 -3.56
N TYR A 29 3.10 10.43 -4.80
CA TYR A 29 1.72 10.80 -5.07
C TYR A 29 0.84 9.68 -5.61
N ALA A 30 1.40 8.71 -6.34
CA ALA A 30 0.57 7.67 -6.97
C ALA A 30 -0.22 6.80 -5.96
N GLY A 31 0.28 6.65 -4.73
CA GLY A 31 -0.47 6.01 -3.65
C GLY A 31 -1.79 6.70 -3.29
N TYR A 32 -1.91 8.02 -3.47
CA TYR A 32 -3.15 8.77 -3.20
C TYR A 32 -4.26 8.48 -4.22
N LEU A 33 -3.96 7.82 -5.34
CA LEU A 33 -4.98 7.32 -6.25
C LEU A 33 -5.89 6.28 -5.58
N VAL A 34 -5.38 5.54 -4.58
CA VAL A 34 -6.16 4.53 -3.85
C VAL A 34 -7.30 5.15 -3.04
N PRO A 35 -7.06 6.08 -2.08
CA PRO A 35 -8.16 6.69 -1.34
C PRO A 35 -9.10 7.50 -2.24
N LEU A 36 -8.58 8.12 -3.31
CA LEU A 36 -9.42 8.79 -4.31
C LEU A 36 -10.37 7.80 -5.00
N LEU A 37 -9.85 6.67 -5.48
CA LEU A 37 -10.66 5.61 -6.09
C LEU A 37 -11.70 5.08 -5.10
N MET A 38 -11.32 4.82 -3.86
CA MET A 38 -12.24 4.34 -2.83
C MET A 38 -13.35 5.35 -2.53
N ALA A 39 -13.05 6.65 -2.50
CA ALA A 39 -14.06 7.70 -2.33
C ALA A 39 -15.03 7.75 -3.52
N VAL A 40 -14.53 7.64 -4.75
CA VAL A 40 -15.38 7.57 -5.96
C VAL A 40 -16.30 6.35 -5.92
N ILE A 41 -15.76 5.18 -5.57
CA ILE A 41 -16.56 3.95 -5.44
C ILE A 41 -17.59 4.12 -4.31
N TRP A 42 -17.22 4.70 -3.17
CA TRP A 42 -18.14 4.93 -2.05
C TRP A 42 -19.37 5.75 -2.43
N MET A 43 -19.16 6.79 -3.24
CA MET A 43 -20.23 7.67 -3.73
C MET A 43 -21.14 6.97 -4.76
N ARG A 44 -20.59 6.07 -5.58
CA ARG A 44 -21.32 5.40 -6.67
C ARG A 44 -22.02 4.12 -6.24
N GLU A 45 -21.45 3.40 -5.29
CA GLU A 45 -21.94 2.10 -4.86
C GLU A 45 -23.02 2.21 -3.77
N GLY A 46 -23.93 1.23 -3.77
CA GLY A 46 -24.90 1.03 -2.71
C GLY A 46 -24.30 0.44 -1.44
N THR A 47 -25.16 0.17 -0.44
CA THR A 47 -24.80 -0.37 0.88
C THR A 47 -23.81 -1.54 0.82
N GLU A 48 -24.04 -2.49 -0.09
CA GLU A 48 -23.21 -3.68 -0.19
C GLU A 48 -21.81 -3.41 -0.77
N GLY A 49 -21.67 -2.50 -1.75
CA GLY A 49 -20.35 -2.09 -2.25
C GLY A 49 -19.58 -1.24 -1.22
N ARG A 50 -20.29 -0.43 -0.42
CA ARG A 50 -19.69 0.27 0.72
C ARG A 50 -19.21 -0.69 1.81
N ARG A 51 -19.92 -1.80 2.06
CA ARG A 51 -19.43 -2.87 2.96
C ARG A 51 -18.15 -3.50 2.43
N ASP A 52 -18.10 -3.82 1.14
CA ASP A 52 -16.89 -4.36 0.49
C ASP A 52 -15.71 -3.37 0.65
N LEU A 53 -15.92 -2.06 0.50
CA LEU A 53 -14.89 -1.04 0.75
C LEU A 53 -14.43 -1.00 2.22
N LEU A 54 -15.34 -1.05 3.19
CA LEU A 54 -14.99 -1.10 4.61
C LEU A 54 -14.17 -2.34 4.93
N GLN A 55 -14.51 -3.48 4.33
CA GLN A 55 -13.75 -4.71 4.46
C GLN A 55 -12.32 -4.58 3.90
N MET A 56 -12.14 -3.89 2.78
CA MET A 56 -10.81 -3.57 2.25
C MET A 56 -10.04 -2.63 3.18
N LEU A 57 -10.69 -1.64 3.81
CA LEU A 57 -10.05 -0.78 4.81
C LEU A 57 -9.60 -1.56 6.04
N TYR A 58 -10.38 -2.53 6.52
CA TYR A 58 -9.96 -3.41 7.63
C TYR A 58 -8.73 -4.24 7.27
N ALA A 59 -8.71 -4.83 6.07
CA ALA A 59 -7.56 -5.56 5.56
C ALA A 59 -6.30 -4.70 5.51
N MET A 60 -6.43 -3.46 5.05
CA MET A 60 -5.32 -2.50 5.05
C MET A 60 -4.86 -2.17 6.47
N ALA A 61 -5.77 -1.88 7.40
CA ALA A 61 -5.42 -1.59 8.78
C ALA A 61 -4.65 -2.75 9.44
N ILE A 62 -5.13 -3.99 9.26
CA ILE A 62 -4.46 -5.20 9.77
C ILE A 62 -3.09 -5.39 9.10
N SER A 63 -3.00 -5.24 7.77
CA SER A 63 -1.73 -5.38 7.05
C SER A 63 -0.70 -4.34 7.50
N MET A 64 -1.13 -3.10 7.73
CA MET A 64 -0.27 -2.02 8.22
C MET A 64 0.18 -2.27 9.66
N LEU A 65 -0.68 -2.83 10.51
CA LEU A 65 -0.30 -3.27 11.86
C LEU A 65 0.76 -4.38 11.80
N ILE A 66 0.54 -5.42 10.98
CA ILE A 66 1.52 -6.51 10.80
C ILE A 66 2.85 -5.93 10.29
N ALA A 67 2.81 -5.04 9.29
CA ALA A 67 4.00 -4.39 8.77
C ALA A 67 4.73 -3.56 9.83
N HIS A 68 3.99 -2.90 10.72
CA HIS A 68 4.58 -2.18 11.85
C HIS A 68 5.26 -3.13 12.84
N LEU A 69 4.63 -4.24 13.20
CA LEU A 69 5.23 -5.26 14.06
C LEU A 69 6.49 -5.86 13.43
N VAL A 70 6.48 -6.15 12.12
CA VAL A 70 7.67 -6.63 11.39
C VAL A 70 8.81 -5.61 11.48
N ARG A 71 8.53 -4.31 11.33
CA ARG A 71 9.57 -3.26 11.45
C ARG A 71 10.21 -3.22 12.84
N LEU A 72 9.42 -3.45 13.89
CA LEU A 72 9.90 -3.48 15.27
C LEU A 72 10.74 -4.73 15.54
N SER A 73 10.29 -5.89 15.05
CA SER A 73 10.99 -7.16 15.23
C SER A 73 12.24 -7.30 14.36
N PHE A 74 12.24 -6.71 13.17
CA PHE A 74 13.33 -6.83 12.20
C PHE A 74 13.74 -5.44 11.68
N PRO A 75 14.49 -4.65 12.47
CA PRO A 75 15.08 -3.40 11.99
C PRO A 75 15.97 -3.66 10.79
N HIS A 76 15.64 -3.06 9.64
CA HIS A 76 16.41 -3.19 8.41
C HIS A 76 16.84 -1.79 7.95
N PRO A 77 18.14 -1.49 7.84
CA PRO A 77 18.61 -0.19 7.42
C PRO A 77 18.22 0.09 5.96
N ARG A 78 18.02 1.37 5.63
CA ARG A 78 17.75 1.81 4.25
C ARG A 78 19.05 1.91 3.45
N PRO A 79 19.01 1.84 2.11
CA PRO A 79 20.22 1.93 1.29
C PRO A 79 21.07 3.17 1.58
N PHE A 80 20.44 4.34 1.71
CA PHE A 80 21.16 5.59 1.99
C PHE A 80 21.84 5.65 3.37
N VAL A 81 21.33 4.90 4.36
CA VAL A 81 21.97 4.79 5.69
C VAL A 81 23.29 4.03 5.58
N LEU A 82 23.39 3.11 4.62
CA LEU A 82 24.60 2.35 4.32
C LEU A 82 25.49 3.05 3.28
N HIS A 83 25.16 4.29 2.89
CA HIS A 83 25.83 5.01 1.80
C HIS A 83 25.84 4.24 0.47
N LEU A 84 24.81 3.42 0.23
CA LEU A 84 24.64 2.64 -0.99
C LEU A 84 23.79 3.41 -2.02
N GLY A 85 24.34 3.59 -3.22
CA GLY A 85 23.66 4.23 -4.35
C GLY A 85 23.38 5.72 -4.14
N GLN A 86 22.41 6.24 -4.89
CA GLN A 86 21.99 7.63 -4.88
C GLN A 86 20.63 7.79 -4.20
N GLN A 87 20.53 8.74 -3.28
CA GLN A 87 19.28 9.11 -2.60
C GLN A 87 18.67 10.36 -3.25
N TYR A 88 17.73 10.16 -4.15
CA TYR A 88 16.97 11.26 -4.78
C TYR A 88 15.70 11.63 -4.02
N LEU A 89 15.29 10.79 -3.06
CA LEU A 89 14.12 11.02 -2.22
C LEU A 89 14.53 11.17 -0.75
N ALA A 90 14.34 12.38 -0.22
CA ALA A 90 14.59 12.66 1.19
C ALA A 90 13.69 11.79 2.09
N HIS A 91 14.31 11.11 3.07
CA HIS A 91 13.63 10.23 4.00
C HIS A 91 14.46 10.09 5.29
N GLY A 92 13.80 9.95 6.45
CA GLY A 92 14.48 9.64 7.72
C GLY A 92 14.95 8.18 7.81
N PRO A 93 15.91 7.87 8.71
CA PRO A 93 16.62 6.58 8.81
C PRO A 93 15.80 5.46 9.50
N SER A 94 14.47 5.47 9.36
CA SER A 94 13.60 4.43 9.95
C SER A 94 13.78 3.08 9.25
N SER A 95 13.37 1.98 9.92
CA SER A 95 13.37 0.64 9.33
C SER A 95 12.66 0.60 7.96
N SER A 96 13.28 -0.09 6.99
CA SER A 96 12.84 -0.17 5.59
C SER A 96 11.88 -1.32 5.30
N LEU A 97 11.97 -2.42 6.07
CA LEU A 97 11.27 -3.67 5.79
C LEU A 97 9.95 -3.78 6.57
N PRO A 98 8.82 -4.14 5.93
CA PRO A 98 8.53 -4.09 4.49
C PRO A 98 8.18 -2.66 4.04
N SER A 99 8.15 -2.35 2.74
CA SER A 99 7.76 -1.00 2.29
C SER A 99 6.32 -0.64 2.70
N SER A 100 6.13 0.37 3.57
CA SER A 100 4.79 0.84 4.00
C SER A 100 3.91 1.29 2.83
N HIS A 101 4.50 1.99 1.85
CA HIS A 101 3.75 2.53 0.71
C HIS A 101 3.25 1.38 -0.18
N THR A 102 4.08 0.36 -0.38
CA THR A 102 3.71 -0.84 -1.14
C THR A 102 2.69 -1.69 -0.38
N THR A 103 2.88 -1.91 0.93
CA THR A 103 1.92 -2.62 1.78
C THR A 103 0.55 -1.94 1.78
N PHE A 104 0.51 -0.61 1.86
CA PHE A 104 -0.74 0.14 1.79
C PHE A 104 -1.52 -0.17 0.50
N VAL A 105 -0.88 -0.07 -0.67
CA VAL A 105 -1.56 -0.32 -1.96
C VAL A 105 -1.92 -1.80 -2.13
N TRP A 106 -0.98 -2.71 -1.84
CA TRP A 106 -1.19 -4.15 -2.05
C TRP A 106 -2.14 -4.79 -1.04
N SER A 107 -2.29 -4.24 0.16
CA SER A 107 -3.31 -4.73 1.12
C SER A 107 -4.73 -4.48 0.62
N ILE A 108 -4.97 -3.30 0.03
CA ILE A 108 -6.24 -2.98 -0.63
C ILE A 108 -6.42 -3.87 -1.87
N ALA A 109 -5.37 -4.06 -2.68
CA ALA A 109 -5.40 -4.94 -3.85
C ALA A 109 -5.75 -6.40 -3.49
N GLY A 110 -5.08 -6.95 -2.46
CA GLY A 110 -5.31 -8.30 -1.95
C GLY A 110 -6.73 -8.48 -1.42
N ALA A 111 -7.22 -7.49 -0.67
CA ALA A 111 -8.57 -7.49 -0.15
C ALA A 111 -9.64 -7.42 -1.25
N ALA A 112 -9.37 -6.68 -2.34
CA ALA A 112 -10.29 -6.57 -3.48
C ALA A 112 -10.64 -7.94 -4.07
N PHE A 113 -9.67 -8.88 -4.16
CA PHE A 113 -9.90 -10.24 -4.66
C PHE A 113 -10.84 -11.08 -3.78
N PHE A 114 -11.02 -10.72 -2.51
CA PHE A 114 -11.99 -11.36 -1.61
C PHE A 114 -13.39 -10.75 -1.69
N THR A 115 -13.58 -9.72 -2.51
CA THR A 115 -14.88 -9.10 -2.77
C THR A 115 -15.37 -9.50 -4.16
N ARG A 116 -16.67 -9.73 -4.33
CA ARG A 116 -17.21 -10.08 -5.66
C ARG A 116 -17.25 -8.87 -6.60
N ARG A 117 -17.56 -7.68 -6.07
CA ARG A 117 -17.77 -6.46 -6.87
C ARG A 117 -16.48 -5.74 -7.23
N LEU A 118 -15.53 -5.71 -6.29
CA LEU A 118 -14.33 -4.88 -6.41
C LEU A 118 -13.10 -5.68 -6.86
N ALA A 119 -13.22 -6.99 -7.09
CA ALA A 119 -12.13 -7.84 -7.59
C ALA A 119 -11.49 -7.32 -8.89
N ILE A 120 -12.25 -6.62 -9.73
CA ILE A 120 -11.75 -5.99 -10.96
C ILE A 120 -10.61 -4.98 -10.70
N PHE A 121 -10.57 -4.38 -9.50
CA PHE A 121 -9.52 -3.44 -9.11
C PHE A 121 -8.26 -4.12 -8.57
N GLY A 122 -8.28 -5.43 -8.30
CA GLY A 122 -7.15 -6.16 -7.71
C GLY A 122 -5.88 -6.05 -8.53
N PHE A 123 -5.91 -6.44 -9.81
CA PHE A 123 -4.73 -6.35 -10.68
C PHE A 123 -4.25 -4.92 -10.94
N PRO A 124 -5.11 -3.93 -11.28
CA PRO A 124 -4.68 -2.54 -11.39
C PRO A 124 -3.97 -2.00 -10.14
N LEU A 125 -4.47 -2.34 -8.95
CA LEU A 125 -3.85 -1.93 -7.69
C LEU A 125 -2.53 -2.68 -7.42
N LEU A 126 -2.41 -3.96 -7.81
CA LEU A 126 -1.14 -4.67 -7.76
C LEU A 126 -0.09 -3.99 -8.65
N THR A 127 -0.45 -3.63 -9.88
CA THR A 127 0.43 -2.91 -10.80
C THR A 127 0.81 -1.53 -10.24
N LEU A 128 -0.15 -0.79 -9.67
CA LEU A 128 0.13 0.49 -9.01
C LEU A 128 1.13 0.33 -7.87
N GLY A 129 0.94 -0.67 -6.99
CA GLY A 129 1.85 -0.93 -5.88
C GLY A 129 3.24 -1.35 -6.33
N LEU A 130 3.35 -2.05 -7.46
CA LEU A 130 4.63 -2.39 -8.09
C LEU A 130 5.34 -1.14 -8.62
N LEU A 131 4.63 -0.24 -9.31
CA LEU A 131 5.20 1.03 -9.81
C LEU A 131 5.64 1.94 -8.64
N VAL A 132 4.82 2.04 -7.60
CA VAL A 132 5.17 2.74 -6.36
C VAL A 132 6.43 2.08 -5.77
N GLY A 133 6.43 0.78 -5.52
CA GLY A 133 7.57 0.07 -4.94
C GLY A 133 8.86 0.23 -5.75
N TRP A 134 8.78 0.04 -7.07
CA TRP A 134 9.90 0.24 -7.99
C TRP A 134 10.47 1.66 -7.89
N SER A 135 9.62 2.69 -7.94
CA SER A 135 10.08 4.09 -7.86
C SER A 135 10.81 4.39 -6.54
N ARG A 136 10.45 3.72 -5.44
CA ARG A 136 11.13 3.87 -4.14
C ARG A 136 12.51 3.22 -4.11
N VAL A 137 12.70 2.11 -4.82
CA VAL A 137 14.02 1.49 -5.02
C VAL A 137 14.86 2.35 -5.95
N TYR A 138 14.28 2.76 -7.08
CA TYR A 138 14.91 3.63 -8.07
C TYR A 138 15.45 4.92 -7.44
N LEU A 139 14.69 5.55 -6.53
CA LEU A 139 15.06 6.78 -5.84
C LEU A 139 15.92 6.60 -4.57
N GLY A 140 16.30 5.37 -4.22
CA GLY A 140 17.32 5.12 -3.19
C GLY A 140 16.82 4.97 -1.75
N VAL A 141 15.52 4.77 -1.51
CA VAL A 141 14.97 4.73 -0.13
C VAL A 141 14.57 3.33 0.34
N HIS A 142 14.53 2.35 -0.56
CA HIS A 142 14.17 0.97 -0.26
C HIS A 142 15.01 -0.01 -1.08
N PHE A 143 15.20 -1.20 -0.55
CA PHE A 143 15.73 -2.34 -1.28
C PHE A 143 14.62 -3.11 -2.01
N PRO A 144 14.92 -3.87 -3.08
CA PRO A 144 13.96 -4.73 -3.75
C PRO A 144 13.24 -5.71 -2.80
N PHE A 145 13.96 -6.27 -1.82
CA PHE A 145 13.33 -7.19 -0.86
C PHE A 145 12.38 -6.48 0.12
N ASP A 146 12.53 -5.18 0.37
CA ASP A 146 11.54 -4.40 1.13
C ASP A 146 10.19 -4.39 0.41
N ILE A 147 10.23 -4.29 -0.92
CA ILE A 147 9.05 -4.30 -1.79
C ILE A 147 8.46 -5.70 -1.84
N ALA A 148 9.29 -6.73 -2.09
CA ALA A 148 8.84 -8.12 -2.16
C ALA A 148 8.17 -8.57 -0.85
N ALA A 149 8.74 -8.21 0.31
CA ALA A 149 8.19 -8.54 1.62
C ALA A 149 6.83 -7.89 1.91
N ALA A 150 6.47 -6.80 1.21
CA ALA A 150 5.16 -6.19 1.36
C ALA A 150 4.02 -7.11 0.88
N LEU A 151 4.28 -8.01 -0.07
CA LEU A 151 3.28 -8.91 -0.64
C LEU A 151 2.75 -9.93 0.39
N PRO A 152 3.58 -10.79 1.03
CA PRO A 152 3.07 -11.76 2.01
C PRO A 152 2.41 -11.07 3.20
N VAL A 153 2.91 -9.90 3.63
CA VAL A 153 2.27 -9.10 4.70
C VAL A 153 0.88 -8.62 4.31
N SER A 154 0.72 -8.14 3.06
CA SER A 154 -0.57 -7.70 2.53
C SER A 154 -1.55 -8.86 2.38
N ILE A 155 -1.09 -10.03 1.90
CA ILE A 155 -1.91 -11.23 1.76
C ILE A 155 -2.36 -11.73 3.13
N ALA A 156 -1.45 -11.77 4.12
CA ALA A 156 -1.78 -12.19 5.48
C ALA A 156 -2.86 -11.28 6.11
N GLY A 157 -2.70 -9.96 6.00
CA GLY A 157 -3.69 -9.03 6.54
C GLY A 157 -5.04 -9.09 5.82
N ALA A 158 -5.04 -9.25 4.49
CA ALA A 158 -6.26 -9.45 3.71
C ALA A 158 -6.98 -10.76 4.09
N PHE A 159 -6.23 -11.85 4.25
CA PHE A 159 -6.78 -13.15 4.66
C PHE A 159 -7.36 -13.09 6.09
N LEU A 160 -6.66 -12.47 7.04
CA LEU A 160 -7.15 -12.30 8.40
C LEU A 160 -8.43 -11.45 8.44
N ALA A 161 -8.46 -10.34 7.69
CA ALA A 161 -9.67 -9.53 7.57
C ALA A 161 -10.83 -10.35 7.00
N TRP A 162 -10.59 -11.10 5.92
CA TRP A 162 -11.61 -11.97 5.32
C TRP A 162 -12.13 -13.03 6.29
N LYS A 163 -11.27 -13.67 7.09
CA LYS A 163 -11.69 -14.61 8.14
C LYS A 163 -12.57 -13.94 9.20
N CYS A 164 -12.29 -12.69 9.53
CA CYS A 164 -13.08 -11.91 10.50
C CYS A 164 -14.29 -11.19 9.87
N ARG A 165 -14.58 -11.40 8.58
CA ARG A 165 -15.59 -10.66 7.81
C ARG A 165 -16.97 -10.67 8.44
N THR A 166 -17.43 -11.81 8.94
CA THR A 166 -18.77 -11.92 9.58
C THR A 166 -18.89 -11.05 10.83
N TRP A 167 -17.79 -10.85 11.56
CA TRP A 167 -17.76 -9.98 12.74
C TRP A 167 -17.67 -8.49 12.38
N SER A 168 -16.85 -8.13 11.39
CA SER A 168 -16.68 -6.74 10.93
C SER A 168 -17.92 -6.22 10.19
N ASP A 169 -18.52 -7.03 9.31
CA ASP A 169 -19.71 -6.69 8.53
C ASP A 169 -20.94 -6.41 9.41
N LEU A 170 -21.12 -7.17 10.50
CA LEU A 170 -22.31 -7.06 11.33
C LEU A 170 -22.30 -5.88 12.31
N ARG A 171 -21.17 -5.58 12.96
CA ARG A 171 -21.14 -4.58 14.05
C ARG A 171 -20.67 -3.20 13.63
N ILE A 172 -19.60 -3.12 12.85
CA ILE A 172 -18.97 -1.83 12.57
C ILE A 172 -19.49 -1.28 11.25
N SER A 173 -19.55 -2.09 10.20
CA SER A 173 -20.06 -1.65 8.90
C SER A 173 -21.51 -1.17 8.98
N SER A 174 -22.36 -1.86 9.75
CA SER A 174 -23.76 -1.43 9.98
C SER A 174 -23.87 -0.11 10.77
N ARG A 175 -22.98 0.16 11.72
CA ARG A 175 -22.95 1.43 12.47
C ARG A 175 -22.49 2.59 11.58
N VAL A 176 -21.39 2.41 10.85
CA VAL A 176 -20.85 3.44 9.94
C VAL A 176 -21.87 3.80 8.87
N LEU A 177 -22.51 2.80 8.24
CA LEU A 177 -23.51 3.04 7.21
C LEU A 177 -24.77 3.72 7.75
N ARG A 178 -25.24 3.37 8.96
CA ARG A 178 -26.36 4.08 9.60
C ARG A 178 -26.05 5.55 9.85
N ILE A 179 -24.86 5.86 10.37
CA ILE A 179 -24.42 7.25 10.62
C ILE A 179 -24.36 8.02 9.29
N TYR A 180 -23.74 7.43 8.26
CA TYR A 180 -23.68 8.03 6.93
C TYR A 180 -25.08 8.29 6.36
N ASP A 181 -25.96 7.30 6.38
CA ASP A 181 -27.32 7.42 5.84
C ASP A 181 -28.15 8.47 6.60
N SER A 182 -27.95 8.60 7.92
CA SER A 182 -28.59 9.65 8.73
C SER A 182 -28.08 11.07 8.43
N ALA A 183 -26.83 11.20 7.98
CA ALA A 183 -26.23 12.51 7.68
C ALA A 183 -26.50 12.97 6.25
N VAL A 184 -26.69 12.03 5.31
CA VAL A 184 -26.87 12.33 3.87
C VAL A 184 -28.34 12.38 3.45
N ARG A 185 -29.27 11.82 4.24
CA ARG A 185 -30.73 11.88 3.97
C ARG A 185 -31.46 13.04 4.66
N VAL A 186 -30.73 14.06 5.11
CA VAL A 186 -31.29 15.36 5.54
C VAL A 186 -31.35 16.29 4.34
#